data_AF-A0A942ILK1-F1
#
_entry.id   AF-A0A942ILK1-F1
#
_cell.length_a   1.000
_cell.length_b   1.000
_cell.length_c   1.000
_cell.angle_alpha   90.00
_cell.angle_beta   90.00
_cell.angle_gamma   90.00
#
_symmetry.space_group_name_H-M   'P 1'
#
loop_
_entity.id
_entity.type
_entity.pdbx_description
1 polymer ?
#
loop_
_entity_poly.entity_id
_entity_poly.type
_entity_poly.pdbx_seq_one_letter_code
_entity_poly.pdbx_strand_id
1 'polypeptide(L)' 'MKKMLVSLLTLCAVAGNVSAAEVRYFAVSGNVDGASYCQAVWPGSQYAGVRMGNASYYFIACQG' A
#
# COMPACT_ATOMS: atom_id res chain seq x y z
N MET A 1 36.01 -30.88 17.83
CA MET A 1 34.56 -30.63 17.69
C MET A 1 34.28 -29.17 18.05
N LYS A 2 34.36 -28.21 17.12
CA LYS A 2 34.19 -26.76 17.45
C LYS A 2 33.85 -25.86 16.24
N LYS A 3 33.16 -26.39 15.22
CA LYS A 3 32.91 -25.67 13.95
C LYS A 3 31.45 -25.65 13.47
N MET A 4 30.48 -26.09 14.28
CA MET A 4 29.09 -26.24 13.82
C MET A 4 28.08 -25.25 14.42
N LEU A 5 28.52 -24.22 15.16
CA LEU A 5 27.60 -23.29 15.85
C LEU A 5 27.45 -21.92 15.17
N VAL A 6 28.26 -21.59 14.15
CA VAL A 6 28.26 -20.26 13.55
C VAL A 6 27.19 -20.11 12.45
N SER A 7 26.75 -21.21 11.84
CA SER A 7 25.79 -21.16 10.72
C SER A 7 24.34 -20.92 11.12
N LEU A 8 24.01 -20.96 12.42
CA LEU A 8 22.64 -20.78 12.90
C LEU A 8 22.27 -19.30 13.15
N LEU A 9 23.26 -18.40 13.28
CA LEU A 9 23.00 -16.98 13.59
C LEU A 9 22.68 -16.11 12.36
N THR A 10 22.92 -16.59 11.14
CA THR A 10 22.77 -15.77 9.92
C THR A 10 21.37 -15.80 9.29
N LEU A 11 20.43 -16.61 9.80
CA LEU A 11 19.09 -16.72 9.19
C LEU A 11 18.07 -15.67 9.65
N CYS A 12 18.38 -14.81 10.64
CA CYS A 12 17.42 -13.82 11.15
C CYS A 12 17.59 -12.41 10.56
N ALA A 13 18.52 -12.18 9.64
CA ALA A 13 18.89 -10.83 9.20
C ALA A 13 18.15 -10.29 7.96
N VAL A 14 17.14 -11.00 7.45
CA VAL A 14 16.37 -10.55 6.27
C VAL A 14 14.91 -10.27 6.64
N ALA A 15 14.68 -9.52 7.72
CA ALA A 15 13.50 -8.68 7.81
C ALA A 15 13.80 -7.38 7.03
N GLY A 16 14.03 -7.53 5.72
CA GLY A 16 14.16 -6.40 4.81
C GLY A 16 12.88 -5.57 4.93
N ASN A 17 13.05 -4.26 5.09
CA ASN A 17 12.00 -3.27 5.28
C ASN A 17 10.83 -3.50 4.30
N VAL A 18 9.81 -4.25 4.72
CA VAL A 18 8.49 -4.25 4.11
C VAL A 18 7.85 -2.95 4.54
N SER A 19 8.24 -1.86 3.88
CA SER A 19 7.31 -0.74 3.70
C SER A 19 6.30 -1.23 2.68
N ALA A 20 5.33 -2.02 3.14
CA ALA A 20 4.15 -2.32 2.34
C ALA A 20 3.48 -0.98 2.08
N ALA A 21 3.51 -0.53 0.82
CA ALA A 21 2.87 0.70 0.42
C ALA A 21 1.39 0.61 0.85
N GLU A 22 0.99 1.52 1.75
CA GLU A 22 -0.32 1.44 2.38
C GLU A 22 -1.36 1.88 1.36
N VAL A 23 -2.39 1.06 1.14
CA VAL A 23 -3.48 1.40 0.22
C VAL A 23 -4.72 1.80 1.01
N ARG A 24 -5.17 3.04 0.82
CA ARG A 24 -6.43 3.57 1.38
C ARG A 24 -7.49 3.64 0.31
N TYR A 25 -8.72 3.31 0.68
CA TYR A 25 -9.88 3.36 -0.22
C TYR A 25 -10.82 4.47 0.22
N PHE A 26 -11.13 5.38 -0.69
CA PHE A 26 -12.02 6.52 -0.45
C PHE A 26 -13.26 6.39 -1.31
N ALA A 27 -14.43 6.33 -0.66
CA ALA A 27 -15.70 6.29 -1.36
C ALA A 27 -15.97 7.65 -2.02
N VAL A 28 -16.34 7.61 -3.30
CA VAL A 28 -16.66 8.80 -4.09
C VAL A 28 -17.94 8.57 -4.88
N SER A 29 -18.73 9.64 -5.01
CA SER A 29 -19.91 9.69 -5.87
C SER A 29 -19.63 10.65 -7.04
N GLY A 30 -19.99 10.25 -8.26
CA GLY A 30 -19.70 11.03 -9.47
C GLY A 30 -18.32 10.77 -10.06
N ASN A 31 -17.98 11.46 -11.15
CA ASN A 31 -16.74 11.23 -11.89
C ASN A 31 -15.64 12.14 -11.34
N VAL A 32 -14.61 11.58 -10.72
CA VAL A 32 -13.50 12.34 -10.12
C VAL A 32 -12.16 11.89 -10.72
N ASP A 33 -11.25 12.85 -10.89
CA ASP A 33 -9.89 12.56 -11.33
C ASP A 33 -9.09 11.88 -10.20
N GLY A 34 -8.71 10.61 -10.42
CA GLY A 34 -8.11 9.77 -9.38
C GLY A 34 -6.80 10.32 -8.81
N ALA A 35 -5.92 10.85 -9.66
CA ALA A 35 -4.61 11.36 -9.25
C ALA A 35 -4.73 12.62 -8.39
N SER A 36 -5.49 13.61 -8.87
CA SER A 36 -5.72 14.85 -8.14
C SER A 36 -6.48 14.60 -6.84
N TYR A 37 -7.45 13.67 -6.86
CA TYR A 37 -8.21 13.29 -5.68
C TYR A 37 -7.30 12.66 -4.61
N CYS A 38 -6.44 11.71 -4.96
CA CYS A 38 -5.50 11.10 -4.00
C CYS A 38 -4.57 12.14 -3.38
N GLN A 39 -4.04 13.08 -4.16
CA GLN A 39 -3.20 14.17 -3.63
C GLN A 39 -3.98 15.13 -2.72
N ALA A 40 -5.28 15.33 -2.97
CA ALA A 40 -6.12 16.19 -2.15
C ALA A 40 -6.50 15.54 -0.80
N VAL A 41 -6.86 14.24 -0.79
CA VAL A 41 -7.31 13.56 0.45
C VAL A 41 -6.18 12.91 1.23
N TRP A 42 -5.07 12.58 0.57
CA TRP A 42 -3.89 11.99 1.17
C TRP A 42 -2.62 12.49 0.46
N PRO A 43 -2.08 13.66 0.85
CA PRO A 43 -0.92 14.25 0.22
C PRO A 43 0.29 13.31 0.19
N GLY A 44 0.95 13.23 -0.97
CA GLY A 44 2.06 12.30 -1.20
C GLY A 44 1.65 10.92 -1.69
N SER A 45 0.36 10.56 -1.65
CA SER A 45 -0.14 9.27 -2.16
C SER A 45 -0.36 9.26 -3.67
N GLN A 46 -0.15 8.12 -4.30
CA GLN A 46 -0.35 7.92 -5.72
C GLN A 46 -1.70 7.27 -6.01
N TYR A 47 -2.29 7.58 -7.15
CA TYR A 47 -3.49 6.88 -7.61
C TYR A 47 -3.16 5.43 -7.96
N ALA A 48 -3.88 4.51 -7.33
CA ALA A 48 -3.67 3.06 -7.45
C ALA A 48 -4.84 2.33 -8.14
N GLY A 49 -5.90 3.05 -8.52
CA GLY A 49 -7.02 2.50 -9.28
C GLY A 49 -8.38 2.84 -8.69
N VAL A 50 -9.43 2.26 -9.30
CA VAL A 50 -10.80 2.32 -8.80
C VAL A 50 -11.33 0.91 -8.54
N ARG A 51 -12.17 0.78 -7.51
CA ARG A 51 -12.97 -0.42 -7.26
C ARG A 51 -14.44 -0.04 -7.24
N MET A 52 -15.24 -0.79 -7.99
CA MET A 52 -16.69 -0.61 -7.96
C MET A 52 -17.23 -0.92 -6.56
N GLY A 53 -18.02 0.00 -6.02
CA GLY A 53 -18.79 -0.18 -4.80
C GLY A 53 -20.21 -0.66 -5.13
N ASN A 54 -21.22 -0.04 -4.52
CA ASN A 54 -22.62 -0.23 -4.89
C ASN A 54 -23.01 0.70 -6.06
N ALA A 55 -24.18 0.52 -6.67
CA ALA A 55 -24.65 1.22 -7.88
C ALA A 55 -24.47 2.75 -7.87
N SER A 56 -24.37 3.39 -6.70
CA SER A 56 -24.26 4.85 -6.55
C SER A 56 -22.86 5.36 -6.22
N TYR A 57 -21.86 4.50 -5.98
CA TYR A 57 -20.50 4.93 -5.62
C TYR A 57 -19.43 3.92 -6.01
N TYR A 58 -18.21 4.42 -6.15
CA TYR A 58 -17.00 3.60 -6.26
C TYR A 58 -15.97 4.06 -5.25
N PHE A 59 -14.91 3.28 -5.11
CA PHE A 59 -13.78 3.60 -4.26
C PHE A 59 -12.58 3.96 -5.11
N ILE A 60 -11.94 5.09 -4.82
CA ILE A 60 -10.60 5.37 -5.31
C ILE A 60 -9.59 4.75 -4.35
N ALA A 61 -8.67 3.96 -4.90
CA ALA A 61 -7.52 3.46 -4.18
C ALA A 61 -6.35 4.45 -4.31
N CYS A 62 -5.81 4.89 -3.17
CA CYS A 62 -4.61 5.70 -3.10
C CYS A 62 -3.53 4.93 -2.36
N GLN A 63 -2.29 4.97 -2.86
CA GLN A 63 -1.14 4.23 -2.33
C GLN A 63 -0.08 5.21 -1.82
N GLY A 64 0.26 5.13 -0.53
CA GLY A 64 1.30 5.93 0.13
C GLY A 64 2.65 5.24 0.21
#